data_AF-A0A5C2HL82-F1
#
_entry.id   AF-A0A5C2HL82-F1
#
_cell.length_a   1.000
_cell.length_b   1.000
_cell.length_c   1.000
_cell.angle_alpha   90.00
_cell.angle_beta   90.00
_cell.angle_gamma   90.00
#
_symmetry.space_group_name_H-M   'P 1'
#
loop_
_entity.id
_entity.type
_entity.pdbx_description
1 polymer ?
#
loop_
_entity_poly.entity_id
_entity_poly.type
_entity_poly.pdbx_seq_one_letter_code
_entity_poly.pdbx_strand_id
1 'polypeptide(L)'
;MHNVNLIFHEAGHVLFRPFGHFMTVLGGSLFQVLMPLIVMLVFLIKEDNPFAASVGLWWAGQSLMDIAPYINDARNGQLMLLGGVTGQETIGYHDWETLLTMMHAMEWDHTLADWVDSTGVIWMVLAWCWGGLVLWRYFHKSSPQCFGARIK
;
A
#
# COMPACT_ATOMS: atom_id res chain seq x y z
N MET A 1 3.18 -10.14 1.07
CA MET A 1 2.79 -9.52 -0.22
C MET A 1 3.97 -8.81 -0.90
N HIS A 2 5.10 -8.60 -0.20
CA HIS A 2 6.32 -7.99 -0.74
C HIS A 2 6.64 -8.31 -2.21
N ASN A 3 6.77 -9.59 -2.60
CA ASN A 3 7.10 -9.95 -3.99
C ASN A 3 6.08 -9.44 -5.04
N VAL A 4 4.80 -9.36 -4.68
CA VAL A 4 3.75 -8.80 -5.56
C VAL A 4 3.90 -7.28 -5.64
N ASN A 5 4.11 -6.63 -4.49
CA ASN A 5 4.31 -5.19 -4.40
C ASN A 5 5.56 -4.74 -5.18
N LEU A 6 6.63 -5.54 -5.15
CA LEU A 6 7.89 -5.28 -5.81
C LEU A 6 7.76 -5.16 -7.34
N ILE A 7 6.88 -5.94 -7.96
CA ILE A 7 6.61 -5.81 -9.40
C ILE A 7 6.06 -4.41 -9.74
N PHE A 8 5.16 -3.90 -8.89
CA PHE A 8 4.62 -2.55 -9.05
C PHE A 8 5.65 -1.49 -8.67
N HIS A 9 6.55 -1.76 -7.73
CA HIS A 9 7.67 -0.89 -7.43
C HIS A 9 8.55 -0.66 -8.67
N GLU A 10 9.03 -1.72 -9.30
CA GLU A 10 9.87 -1.60 -10.50
C GLU A 10 9.14 -0.94 -11.68
N ALA A 11 7.87 -1.29 -11.87
CA ALA A 11 7.04 -0.65 -12.88
C ALA A 11 6.87 0.86 -12.62
N GLY A 12 6.83 1.27 -11.35
CA GLY A 12 6.77 2.66 -10.92
C GLY A 12 7.99 3.46 -11.36
N HIS A 13 9.19 2.93 -11.18
CA HIS A 13 10.40 3.57 -11.69
C HIS A 13 10.29 3.86 -13.18
N VAL A 14 9.85 2.88 -13.98
CA VAL A 14 9.69 3.02 -15.43
C VAL A 14 8.60 4.03 -15.81
N LEU A 15 7.46 3.97 -15.15
CA LEU A 15 6.31 4.83 -15.42
C LEU A 15 6.62 6.31 -15.13
N PHE A 16 7.39 6.57 -14.08
CA PHE A 16 7.67 7.93 -13.63
C PHE A 16 8.97 8.54 -14.20
N ARG A 17 9.72 7.81 -15.04
CA ARG A 17 10.94 8.33 -15.73
C ARG A 17 10.75 9.68 -16.42
N PRO A 18 9.63 9.95 -17.12
CA PRO A 18 9.45 11.23 -17.83
C PRO A 18 9.39 12.46 -16.90
N PHE A 19 9.18 12.28 -15.59
CA PHE A 19 9.04 13.35 -14.61
C PHE A 19 10.35 13.71 -13.89
N GLY A 20 11.49 13.18 -14.36
CA GLY A 20 12.81 13.47 -13.82
C GLY A 20 13.28 12.49 -12.74
N HIS A 21 14.52 12.65 -12.28
CA HIS A 21 15.19 11.66 -11.42
C HIS A 21 14.48 11.46 -10.08
N PHE A 22 14.15 12.54 -9.37
CA PHE A 22 13.43 12.47 -8.10
C PHE A 22 12.14 11.65 -8.23
N MET A 23 11.33 11.96 -9.25
CA MET A 23 10.07 11.24 -9.50
C MET A 23 10.29 9.82 -9.99
N THR A 24 11.39 9.53 -10.69
CA THR A 24 11.74 8.17 -11.08
C THR A 24 11.96 7.31 -9.83
N VAL A 25 12.78 7.79 -8.89
CA VAL A 25 13.11 7.06 -7.65
C VAL A 25 11.89 6.95 -6.75
N LEU A 26 11.18 8.07 -6.50
CA LEU A 26 9.93 8.08 -5.74
C LEU A 26 8.85 7.21 -6.39
N GLY A 27 8.88 7.13 -7.72
CA GLY A 27 7.91 6.43 -8.55
C GLY A 27 7.70 4.98 -8.16
N GLY A 28 8.74 4.29 -7.68
CA GLY A 28 8.61 2.90 -7.25
C GLY A 28 7.69 2.75 -6.05
N SER A 29 8.04 3.37 -4.92
CA SER A 29 7.19 3.38 -3.72
C SER A 29 5.81 4.00 -3.98
N LEU A 30 5.74 5.03 -4.83
CA LEU A 30 4.48 5.68 -5.18
C LEU A 30 3.55 4.73 -5.95
N PHE A 31 4.04 4.07 -7.00
CA PHE A 31 3.20 3.18 -7.81
C PHE A 31 2.81 1.91 -7.06
N GLN A 32 3.69 1.42 -6.18
CA GLN A 32 3.40 0.32 -5.25
C GLN A 32 2.14 0.58 -4.41
N VAL A 33 1.87 1.83 -4.00
CA VAL A 33 0.65 2.21 -3.27
C VAL A 33 -0.49 2.62 -4.19
N LEU A 34 -0.21 3.29 -5.32
CA LEU A 34 -1.25 3.70 -6.27
C LEU A 34 -1.97 2.51 -6.90
N MET A 35 -1.26 1.43 -7.23
CA MET A 35 -1.89 0.28 -7.87
C MET A 35 -3.03 -0.34 -7.04
N PRO A 36 -2.88 -0.69 -5.76
CA PRO A 36 -4.00 -1.19 -4.96
C PRO A 36 -5.14 -0.17 -4.82
N LEU A 37 -4.84 1.14 -4.78
CA LEU A 37 -5.88 2.18 -4.81
C LEU A 37 -6.63 2.22 -6.13
N ILE A 38 -5.96 2.02 -7.27
CA ILE A 38 -6.62 1.88 -8.58
C ILE A 38 -7.54 0.65 -8.57
N VAL A 39 -7.08 -0.49 -8.04
CA VAL A 39 -7.90 -1.70 -7.90
C VAL A 39 -9.12 -1.44 -7.02
N MET A 40 -8.95 -0.78 -5.87
CA MET A 40 -10.05 -0.35 -5.02
C MET A 40 -11.07 0.49 -5.80
N LEU A 41 -10.62 1.50 -6.53
CA LEU A 41 -11.49 2.39 -7.29
C LEU A 41 -12.22 1.67 -8.44
N VAL A 42 -11.56 0.73 -9.12
CA VAL A 42 -12.20 -0.10 -10.15
C VAL A 42 -13.34 -0.93 -9.55
N PHE A 43 -13.09 -1.62 -8.44
CA PHE A 43 -14.14 -2.40 -7.76
C PHE A 43 -15.28 -1.52 -7.25
N LEU A 44 -14.98 -0.32 -6.77
CA LEU A 44 -15.97 0.59 -6.22
C LEU A 44 -16.84 1.24 -7.32
N ILE A 45 -16.23 1.70 -8.41
CA ILE A 45 -16.90 2.56 -9.41
C ILE A 45 -17.42 1.73 -10.58
N LYS A 46 -16.65 0.76 -11.07
CA LYS A 46 -17.01 0.00 -12.28
C LYS A 46 -17.79 -1.27 -11.96
N GLU A 47 -17.40 -1.97 -10.90
CA GLU A 47 -17.97 -3.28 -10.55
C GLU A 47 -19.07 -3.20 -9.48
N ASP A 48 -19.32 -2.02 -8.91
CA ASP A 48 -20.26 -1.80 -7.80
C ASP A 48 -20.10 -2.83 -6.66
N ASN A 49 -18.84 -3.18 -6.37
CA ASN A 49 -18.47 -4.20 -5.39
C ASN A 49 -17.70 -3.57 -4.22
N PRO A 50 -18.41 -2.98 -3.24
CA PRO A 50 -17.78 -2.28 -2.12
C PRO A 50 -17.00 -3.22 -1.19
N PHE A 51 -17.35 -4.52 -1.14
CA PHE A 51 -16.57 -5.48 -0.37
C PHE A 51 -15.19 -5.72 -1.00
N ALA A 52 -15.14 -5.96 -2.32
CA ALA A 52 -13.87 -6.10 -3.03
C ALA A 52 -13.04 -4.80 -2.98
N ALA A 53 -13.70 -3.64 -3.05
CA ALA A 53 -13.03 -2.35 -2.86
C ALA A 53 -12.35 -2.24 -1.48
N SER A 54 -13.00 -2.71 -0.41
CA SER A 54 -12.38 -2.73 0.92
C SER A 54 -11.10 -3.58 0.98
N VAL A 55 -11.04 -4.69 0.23
CA VAL A 55 -9.81 -5.49 0.10
C VAL A 55 -8.71 -4.72 -0.63
N GLY A 56 -9.06 -3.94 -1.65
CA GLY A 56 -8.12 -3.02 -2.32
C GLY A 56 -7.54 -1.97 -1.37
N LEU A 57 -8.37 -1.38 -0.49
CA LEU A 57 -7.90 -0.45 0.54
C LEU A 57 -6.96 -1.14 1.54
N TRP A 58 -7.29 -2.36 1.96
CA TRP A 58 -6.44 -3.15 2.84
C TRP A 58 -5.07 -3.41 2.20
N TRP A 59 -5.04 -3.77 0.90
CA TRP A 59 -3.80 -3.99 0.17
C TRP A 59 -2.98 -2.70 0.04
N ALA A 60 -3.62 -1.54 -0.13
CA ALA A 60 -2.92 -0.25 -0.10
C ALA A 60 -2.27 0.04 1.27
N GLY A 61 -2.99 -0.25 2.36
CA GLY A 61 -2.44 -0.14 3.72
C GLY A 61 -1.27 -1.11 3.95
N GLN A 62 -1.40 -2.37 3.51
CA GLN A 62 -0.29 -3.33 3.57
C GLN A 62 0.92 -2.86 2.73
N SER A 63 0.68 -2.24 1.58
CA SER A 63 1.75 -1.73 0.72
C SER A 63 2.54 -0.61 1.40
N LEU A 64 1.88 0.25 2.18
CA LEU A 64 2.56 1.25 3.02
C LEU A 64 3.42 0.57 4.10
N MET A 65 2.87 -0.40 4.84
CA MET A 65 3.65 -1.14 5.86
C MET A 65 4.84 -1.89 5.25
N ASP A 66 4.73 -2.36 4.00
CA ASP A 66 5.82 -3.01 3.26
C ASP A 66 6.95 -2.03 2.92
N ILE A 67 6.62 -0.75 2.68
CA ILE A 67 7.58 0.32 2.40
C ILE A 67 8.25 0.83 3.68
N ALA A 68 7.56 0.84 4.82
CA ALA A 68 8.08 1.37 6.07
C ALA A 68 9.48 0.83 6.48
N PRO A 69 9.76 -0.49 6.53
CA PRO A 69 11.10 -0.98 6.85
C PRO A 69 12.15 -0.58 5.81
N TYR A 70 11.74 -0.41 4.54
CA TYR A 70 12.62 0.08 3.48
C TYR A 70 12.99 1.55 3.69
N ILE A 71 12.05 2.40 4.11
CA ILE A 71 12.36 3.78 4.53
C ILE A 71 13.30 3.77 5.74
N ASN A 72 12.98 2.94 6.74
CA ASN A 72 13.71 2.87 8.00
C ASN A 72 15.17 2.44 7.83
N ASP A 73 15.46 1.70 6.77
CA ASP A 73 16.80 1.23 6.42
C ASP A 73 17.62 2.25 5.62
N ALA A 74 17.05 3.40 5.22
CA ALA A 74 17.71 4.33 4.31
C ALA A 74 19.14 4.77 4.71
N ARG A 75 19.43 4.93 6.01
CA ARG A 75 20.79 5.23 6.49
C ARG A 75 21.68 4.00 6.67
N ASN A 76 21.07 2.85 6.96
CA ASN A 76 21.81 1.63 7.27
C ASN A 76 22.12 0.83 6.01
N GLY A 77 21.20 0.77 5.05
CA GLY A 77 21.33 0.10 3.76
C GLY A 77 21.57 -1.40 3.88
N GLN A 78 21.05 -2.05 4.92
CA GLN A 78 21.29 -3.47 5.23
C GLN A 78 20.29 -4.42 4.57
N LEU A 79 19.14 -3.91 4.12
CA LEU A 79 18.14 -4.74 3.46
C LEU A 79 18.67 -5.25 2.11
N MET A 80 18.39 -6.53 1.85
CA MET A 80 18.65 -7.14 0.55
C MET A 80 17.67 -6.56 -0.47
N LEU A 81 18.19 -5.90 -1.49
CA LEU A 81 17.42 -5.24 -2.54
C LEU A 81 17.22 -6.18 -3.74
N LEU A 82 16.37 -5.74 -4.68
CA LEU A 82 16.20 -6.45 -5.93
C LEU A 82 17.54 -6.52 -6.68
N GLY A 83 17.90 -7.70 -7.18
CA GLY A 83 19.22 -7.91 -7.81
C GLY A 83 20.27 -8.55 -6.89
N GLY A 84 19.93 -8.76 -5.61
CA GLY A 84 20.79 -9.51 -4.68
C GLY A 84 21.94 -8.70 -4.12
N VAL A 85 21.77 -7.37 -4.03
CA VAL A 85 22.73 -6.43 -3.44
C VAL A 85 22.08 -5.63 -2.33
N THR A 86 22.87 -5.05 -1.43
CA THR A 86 22.39 -4.13 -0.39
C THR A 86 22.69 -2.67 -0.74
N GLY A 87 22.06 -1.72 -0.03
CA GLY A 87 22.36 -0.29 -0.19
C GLY A 87 23.81 0.06 0.17
N GLN A 88 24.41 -0.69 1.11
CA GLN A 88 25.83 -0.57 1.45
C GLN A 88 26.77 -1.00 0.32
N GLU A 89 26.37 -1.97 -0.49
CA GLU A 89 27.19 -2.53 -1.56
C GLU A 89 27.20 -1.65 -2.81
N THR A 90 26.12 -0.90 -3.06
CA THR A 90 25.98 -0.07 -4.27
C THR A 90 25.38 1.30 -3.94
N ILE A 91 26.21 2.35 -4.02
CA ILE A 91 25.80 3.74 -3.78
C ILE A 91 24.67 4.14 -4.73
N GLY A 92 23.58 4.70 -4.19
CA GLY A 92 22.45 5.19 -4.96
C GLY A 92 21.53 4.09 -5.51
N TYR A 93 21.71 2.84 -5.05
CA TYR A 93 20.85 1.71 -5.39
C TYR A 93 19.65 1.59 -4.44
N HIS A 94 19.71 2.23 -3.28
CA HIS A 94 18.64 2.29 -2.32
C HIS A 94 17.81 3.57 -2.54
N ASP A 95 16.53 3.42 -2.88
CA ASP A 95 15.69 4.55 -3.30
C ASP A 95 15.51 5.57 -2.19
N TRP A 96 15.22 5.12 -0.97
CA TRP A 96 14.99 6.02 0.15
C TRP A 96 16.25 6.71 0.67
N GLU A 97 17.43 6.08 0.55
CA GLU A 97 18.72 6.75 0.75
C GLU A 97 18.85 7.91 -0.25
N THR A 98 18.59 7.61 -1.53
CA THR A 98 18.68 8.60 -2.62
C THR A 98 17.69 9.75 -2.41
N LEU A 99 16.43 9.46 -2.11
CA LEU A 99 15.38 10.46 -1.89
C LEU A 99 15.69 11.36 -0.69
N LEU A 100 16.02 10.77 0.47
CA LEU A 100 16.30 11.53 1.67
C LEU A 100 17.59 12.35 1.53
N THR A 101 18.58 11.85 0.78
CA THR A 101 19.78 12.62 0.42
C THR A 101 19.43 13.83 -0.45
N MET A 102 18.62 13.65 -1.49
CA MET A 102 18.17 14.75 -2.36
C MET A 102 17.38 15.82 -1.59
N MET A 103 16.61 15.41 -0.58
CA MET A 103 15.82 16.30 0.27
C MET A 103 16.61 16.89 1.45
N HIS A 104 17.86 16.48 1.66
CA HIS A 104 18.66 16.83 2.85
C HIS A 104 17.94 16.49 4.17
N ALA A 105 17.34 15.29 4.25
CA ALA A 105 16.47 14.86 5.33
C ALA A 105 16.77 13.44 5.84
N MET A 106 18.04 13.00 5.76
CA MET A 106 18.44 11.63 6.13
C MET A 106 18.10 11.27 7.58
N GLU A 107 18.10 12.24 8.49
CA GLU A 107 17.72 12.09 9.89
C GLU A 107 16.24 11.80 10.13
N TRP A 108 15.40 11.97 9.09
CA TRP A 108 13.96 11.72 9.17
C TRP A 108 13.54 10.30 8.81
N ASP A 109 14.46 9.41 8.41
CA ASP A 109 14.16 8.04 7.97
C ASP A 109 13.26 7.26 8.95
N HIS A 110 13.62 7.19 10.24
CA HIS A 110 12.86 6.46 11.26
C HIS A 110 11.49 7.10 11.51
N THR A 111 11.47 8.44 11.64
CA THR A 111 10.22 9.16 11.84
C THR A 111 9.29 8.89 10.66
N LEU A 112 9.75 9.09 9.43
CA LEU A 112 8.97 8.88 8.22
C LEU A 112 8.49 7.43 8.09
N ALA A 113 9.35 6.45 8.43
CA ALA A 113 8.97 5.04 8.47
C ALA A 113 7.81 4.80 9.45
N ASP A 114 7.87 5.35 10.66
CA ASP A 114 6.80 5.24 11.66
C ASP A 114 5.49 5.88 11.17
N TRP A 115 5.55 7.04 10.50
CA TRP A 115 4.37 7.68 9.91
C TRP A 115 3.75 6.82 8.80
N VAL A 116 4.58 6.24 7.94
CA VAL A 116 4.14 5.38 6.83
C VAL A 116 3.54 4.08 7.35
N ASP A 117 4.18 3.43 8.33
CA ASP A 117 3.67 2.22 8.99
C ASP A 117 2.33 2.49 9.69
N SER A 118 2.27 3.55 10.51
CA SER A 118 1.06 3.95 11.23
C SER A 118 -0.10 4.25 10.27
N THR A 119 0.19 4.92 9.15
CA THR A 119 -0.82 5.18 8.11
C THR A 119 -1.30 3.88 7.48
N GLY A 120 -0.39 2.94 7.20
CA GLY A 120 -0.72 1.62 6.69
C GLY A 120 -1.65 0.84 7.63
N VAL A 121 -1.33 0.83 8.92
CA VAL A 121 -2.17 0.21 9.97
C VAL A 121 -3.56 0.84 10.00
N ILE A 122 -3.65 2.17 9.98
CA ILE A 122 -4.94 2.88 9.98
C ILE A 122 -5.77 2.46 8.75
N TRP A 123 -5.17 2.41 7.57
CA TRP A 123 -5.87 2.02 6.35
C TRP A 123 -6.37 0.57 6.39
N MET A 124 -5.57 -0.35 6.94
CA MET A 124 -5.97 -1.74 7.10
C MET A 124 -7.14 -1.89 8.10
N VAL A 125 -7.12 -1.15 9.21
CA VAL A 125 -8.23 -1.14 10.19
C VAL A 125 -9.49 -0.56 9.56
N LEU A 126 -9.38 0.56 8.82
CA LEU A 126 -10.51 1.16 8.11
C LEU A 126 -11.10 0.19 7.07
N ALA A 127 -10.25 -0.53 6.35
CA ALA A 127 -10.67 -1.55 5.40
C ALA A 127 -11.45 -2.69 6.06
N TRP A 128 -10.99 -3.21 7.19
CA TRP A 128 -11.73 -4.22 7.95
C TRP A 128 -13.07 -3.71 8.48
N CYS A 129 -13.10 -2.51 9.05
CA CYS A 129 -14.34 -1.87 9.50
C CYS A 129 -15.34 -1.70 8.34
N TRP A 130 -14.86 -1.24 7.18
CA TRP A 130 -15.70 -1.03 6.00
C TRP A 130 -16.22 -2.36 5.42
N GLY A 131 -15.34 -3.34 5.20
CA GLY A 131 -15.73 -4.67 4.71
C GLY A 131 -16.71 -5.37 5.66
N GLY A 132 -16.46 -5.28 6.97
CA GLY A 132 -17.37 -5.78 8.01
C GLY A 132 -18.75 -5.10 7.98
N LEU A 133 -18.79 -3.78 7.80
CA LEU A 133 -20.05 -3.04 7.66
C LEU A 133 -20.83 -3.44 6.40
N VAL A 134 -20.13 -3.63 5.27
CA VAL A 134 -20.75 -4.10 4.02
C VAL A 134 -21.37 -5.48 4.19
N LEU A 135 -20.63 -6.42 4.79
CA LEU A 135 -21.14 -7.77 5.08
C LEU A 135 -22.32 -7.73 6.05
N TRP A 136 -22.20 -6.96 7.13
CA TRP A 136 -23.28 -6.81 8.12
C TRP A 136 -24.58 -6.32 7.47
N ARG A 137 -24.49 -5.29 6.62
CA ARG A 137 -25.64 -4.77 5.84
C ARG A 137 -26.21 -5.82 4.90
N TYR A 138 -25.36 -6.58 4.22
CA TYR A 138 -25.78 -7.64 3.30
C TYR A 138 -26.59 -8.71 4.05
N PHE A 139 -26.11 -9.22 5.18
CA PHE A 139 -26.81 -10.26 5.94
C PHE A 139 -28.10 -9.75 6.64
N HIS A 140 -28.13 -8.51 7.12
CA HIS A 140 -29.34 -7.94 7.73
C HIS A 140 -30.43 -7.65 6.72
N LYS A 141 -30.07 -7.23 5.49
CA LYS A 141 -31.02 -7.04 4.40
C LYS A 141 -31.54 -8.36 3.83
N SER A 142 -30.72 -9.40 3.84
CA SER A 142 -31.05 -10.74 3.33
C SER A 142 -31.72 -11.66 4.36
N SER A 143 -32.07 -11.16 5.55
CA SER A 143 -32.83 -11.92 6.54
C SER A 143 -34.34 -11.77 6.26
N PRO A 144 -35.03 -12.75 5.64
CA PRO A 144 -36.47 -12.69 5.51
C PRO A 144 -37.13 -12.78 6.90
N GLN A 145 -38.10 -11.91 7.14
CA GLN A 145 -39.15 -12.11 8.14
C GLN A 145 -39.94 -13.39 7.78
N CYS A 146 -39.43 -14.57 8.09
CA CYS A 146 -40.13 -15.83 7.88
C CYS A 146 -39.89 -16.81 9.03
N PHE A 147 -40.50 -16.53 10.18
CA PHE A 147 -41.15 -17.56 10.98
C PHE A 147 -42.23 -16.90 11.86
N GLY A 148 -43.45 -16.78 11.35
CA GLY A 148 -44.50 -16.07 12.05
C GLY A 148 -45.87 -16.11 11.39
N ALA A 149 -46.55 -17.25 11.55
CA ALA A 149 -48.00 -17.41 11.56
C ALA A 149 -48.80 -17.11 10.27
N ARG A 150 -49.03 -18.17 9.48
CA ARG A 150 -50.36 -18.40 8.90
C ARG A 150 -50.69 -19.88 8.82
N ILE A 151 -51.24 -20.43 9.91
CA ILE A 151 -52.24 -21.51 9.88
C ILE A 151 -53.25 -21.21 11.00
N LYS A 152 -54.34 -20.53 10.65
CA LYS A 152 -55.71 -20.79 11.12
C LYS A 152 -56.66 -20.34 10.02
#